data_AF-A0A139Y664-F1
#
_entry.id   AF-A0A139Y664-F1
#
_cell.length_a   1.000
_cell.length_b   1.000
_cell.length_c   1.000
_cell.angle_alpha   90.00
_cell.angle_beta   90.00
_cell.angle_gamma   90.00
#
_symmetry.space_group_name_H-M   'P 1'
#
loop_
_entity.id
_entity.type
_entity.pdbx_description
1 polymer ?
#
loop_
_entity_poly.entity_id
_entity_poly.type
_entity_poly.pdbx_seq_one_letter_code
_entity_poly.pdbx_strand_id
1 'polypeptide(L)'
;GLGINLATADIVILFDSDFNPQMDLQAMDRAHRIGQKKRVVVYRFVTGDTVEAKIVERAAKKLKLDSLVIQKGRLSQSNQAQKGPSTNELHAILQFGAQEVYRTQDESSITEADIDVILADAEQRTAEIQAQLTR
;
A
#
# COMPACT_ATOMS: atom_id res chain seq x y z
N GLY A 1 -0.66 16.47 5.08
CA GLY A 1 0.34 16.78 4.04
C GLY A 1 0.54 18.29 3.88
N LEU A 2 1.79 18.75 3.79
CA LEU A 2 2.21 20.17 3.83
C LEU A 2 1.97 20.99 2.54
N GLY A 3 1.35 20.43 1.50
CA GLY A 3 1.03 21.18 0.28
C GLY A 3 2.14 21.26 -0.78
N ILE A 4 3.32 20.69 -0.54
CA ILE A 4 4.48 20.72 -1.46
C ILE A 4 4.19 20.04 -2.82
N ASN A 5 4.93 20.48 -3.85
CA ASN A 5 4.83 20.03 -5.23
C ASN A 5 6.17 19.44 -5.71
N LEU A 6 6.16 18.21 -6.19
CA LEU A 6 7.32 17.46 -6.69
C LEU A 6 7.02 16.85 -8.08
N ALA A 7 6.21 17.53 -8.90
CA ALA A 7 5.78 17.06 -10.23
C ALA A 7 6.91 16.92 -11.28
N THR A 8 8.17 17.13 -10.90
CA THR A 8 9.35 16.81 -11.72
C THR A 8 9.77 15.35 -11.60
N ALA A 9 9.46 14.68 -10.49
CA ALA A 9 9.78 13.28 -10.26
C ALA A 9 8.71 12.36 -10.85
N ASP A 10 9.13 11.34 -11.60
CA ASP A 10 8.31 10.34 -12.26
C ASP A 10 8.29 8.98 -11.53
N ILE A 11 9.11 8.80 -10.50
CA ILE A 11 9.14 7.59 -9.68
C ILE A 11 8.88 7.96 -8.22
N VAL A 12 7.96 7.25 -7.58
CA VAL A 12 7.68 7.34 -6.14
C VAL A 12 7.95 5.97 -5.52
N ILE A 13 8.76 5.94 -4.46
CA ILE A 13 9.02 4.71 -3.70
C ILE A 13 8.41 4.88 -2.31
N LEU A 14 7.40 4.08 -2.01
CA LEU A 14 6.84 3.93 -0.67
C LEU A 14 7.62 2.81 0.02
N PHE A 15 8.55 3.20 0.89
CA PHE A 15 9.41 2.25 1.60
C PHE A 15 8.60 1.45 2.63
N ASP A 16 7.75 2.15 3.37
CA ASP A 16 6.79 1.61 4.33
C ASP A 16 5.37 2.12 4.01
N SER A 17 4.38 1.40 4.52
CA SER A 17 2.96 1.68 4.24
C SER A 17 2.27 2.18 5.50
N ASP A 18 1.57 3.31 5.42
CA ASP A 18 0.78 3.81 6.54
C ASP A 18 -0.48 2.94 6.77
N PHE A 19 -0.92 2.82 8.02
CA PHE A 19 -2.19 2.15 8.38
C PHE A 19 -3.42 2.86 7.79
N ASN A 20 -3.28 4.15 7.48
CA ASN A 20 -4.27 4.95 6.77
C ASN A 20 -3.86 5.10 5.29
N PRO A 21 -4.55 4.43 4.35
CA PRO A 21 -4.20 4.48 2.93
C PRO A 21 -4.26 5.89 2.31
N GLN A 22 -5.04 6.79 2.90
CA GLN A 22 -5.16 8.17 2.41
C GLN A 22 -3.85 8.95 2.57
N MET A 23 -3.02 8.59 3.54
CA MET A 23 -1.71 9.21 3.76
C MET A 23 -0.76 8.88 2.60
N ASP A 24 -0.73 7.61 2.18
CA ASP A 24 0.07 7.18 1.03
C ASP A 24 -0.44 7.79 -0.27
N LEU A 25 -1.77 7.85 -0.47
CA LEU A 25 -2.37 8.54 -1.62
C LEU A 25 -1.92 10.01 -1.69
N GLN A 26 -1.98 10.71 -0.55
CA GLN A 26 -1.53 12.08 -0.46
C GLN A 26 -0.02 12.26 -0.69
N ALA A 27 0.79 11.24 -0.41
CA ALA A 27 2.22 11.23 -0.72
C ALA A 27 2.47 11.01 -2.23
N MET A 28 1.76 10.08 -2.86
CA MET A 28 1.82 9.85 -4.31
C MET A 28 1.41 11.10 -5.11
N ASP A 29 0.36 11.80 -4.67
CA ASP A 29 -0.15 13.05 -5.27
C ASP A 29 0.86 14.22 -5.23
N ARG A 30 2.00 14.08 -4.55
CA ARG A 30 3.08 15.09 -4.61
C ARG A 30 3.79 15.08 -5.96
N ALA A 31 3.95 13.90 -6.55
CA ALA A 31 4.55 13.70 -7.86
C ALA A 31 3.48 13.51 -8.95
N HIS A 32 2.42 12.75 -8.64
CA HIS A 32 1.28 12.53 -9.53
C HIS A 32 0.27 13.70 -9.42
N ARG A 33 0.65 14.85 -9.98
CA ARG A 33 -0.16 16.08 -9.92
C ARG A 33 -0.21 16.80 -11.26
N ILE A 34 -1.22 17.65 -11.42
CA ILE A 34 -1.31 18.61 -12.53
C ILE A 34 0.02 19.37 -12.65
N GLY A 35 0.65 19.26 -13.82
CA GLY A 35 1.99 19.79 -14.10
C GLY A 35 3.02 18.70 -14.41
N GLN A 36 2.76 17.46 -14.02
CA GLN A 36 3.58 16.31 -14.41
C GLN A 36 3.36 15.97 -15.90
N LYS A 37 4.45 15.70 -16.61
CA LYS A 37 4.46 15.39 -18.05
C LYS A 37 4.80 13.92 -18.35
N LYS A 38 5.41 13.23 -17.41
CA LYS A 38 5.82 11.83 -17.54
C LYS A 38 4.86 10.89 -16.80
N ARG A 39 4.83 9.62 -17.19
CA ARG A 39 4.07 8.59 -16.47
C ARG A 39 4.70 8.40 -15.08
N VAL A 40 3.90 8.59 -14.02
CA VAL A 40 4.35 8.33 -12.66
C VAL A 40 4.23 6.85 -12.34
N VAL A 41 5.32 6.22 -11.91
CA VAL A 41 5.34 4.84 -11.43
C VAL A 41 5.55 4.85 -9.92
N VAL A 42 4.72 4.09 -9.20
CA VAL A 42 4.81 3.97 -7.75
C VAL A 42 5.21 2.55 -7.38
N TYR A 43 6.35 2.40 -6.73
CA TYR A 43 6.77 1.14 -6.12
C TYR A 43 6.48 1.18 -4.63
N ARG A 44 5.77 0.17 -4.14
CA ARG A 44 5.51 -0.02 -2.72
C ARG A 44 6.27 -1.24 -2.25
N PHE A 45 7.21 -1.06 -1.33
CA PHE A 45 7.92 -2.17 -0.74
C PHE A 45 7.04 -2.81 0.32
N VAL A 46 7.01 -4.15 0.29
CA VAL A 46 6.25 -4.98 1.20
C VAL A 46 7.08 -6.21 1.47
N THR A 47 7.47 -6.41 2.72
CA THR A 47 8.19 -7.60 3.12
C THR A 47 7.22 -8.77 3.18
N GLY A 48 7.48 -9.80 2.37
CA GLY A 48 6.70 -11.05 2.35
C GLY A 48 6.67 -11.74 3.71
N ASP A 49 5.58 -12.45 4.00
CA ASP A 49 5.40 -13.20 5.26
C ASP A 49 5.60 -12.37 6.53
N THR A 50 5.35 -11.06 6.45
CA THR A 50 5.39 -10.16 7.60
C THR A 50 4.06 -9.47 7.84
N VAL A 51 4.03 -8.74 8.96
CA VAL A 51 2.99 -7.78 9.34
C VAL A 51 2.66 -6.80 8.20
N GLU A 52 3.64 -6.38 7.40
CA GLU A 52 3.46 -5.37 6.34
C GLU A 52 2.47 -5.81 5.27
N ALA A 53 2.52 -7.08 4.86
CA ALA A 53 1.57 -7.63 3.90
C ALA A 53 0.12 -7.51 4.40
N LYS A 54 -0.09 -7.70 5.71
CA LYS A 54 -1.42 -7.58 6.32
C LYS A 54 -1.90 -6.13 6.41
N ILE A 55 -0.97 -5.19 6.63
CA ILE A 55 -1.27 -3.75 6.65
C ILE A 55 -1.75 -3.32 5.26
N VAL A 56 -1.04 -3.71 4.19
CA VAL A 56 -1.39 -3.37 2.81
C VAL A 56 -2.74 -3.96 2.40
N GLU A 57 -3.02 -5.23 2.72
CA GLU A 57 -4.31 -5.87 2.45
C GLU A 57 -5.48 -5.11 3.13
N ARG A 58 -5.28 -4.69 4.39
CA ARG A 58 -6.28 -3.91 5.14
C ARG A 58 -6.47 -2.52 4.55
N ALA A 59 -5.38 -1.85 4.20
CA ALA A 59 -5.40 -0.53 3.56
C ALA A 59 -6.21 -0.58 2.25
N ALA A 60 -6.02 -1.62 1.44
CA ALA A 60 -6.78 -1.83 0.21
C ALA A 60 -8.29 -2.05 0.47
N LYS A 61 -8.65 -2.87 1.47
CA LYS A 61 -10.06 -3.07 1.87
C LYS A 61 -10.72 -1.76 2.33
N LYS A 62 -10.00 -0.95 3.12
CA LYS A 62 -10.47 0.38 3.55
C LYS A 62 -10.74 1.30 2.36
N LEU A 63 -9.82 1.36 1.39
CA LEU A 63 -10.02 2.16 0.17
C LEU A 63 -11.26 1.74 -0.63
N LYS A 64 -11.49 0.43 -0.77
CA LYS A 64 -12.70 -0.07 -1.46
C LYS A 64 -13.97 0.33 -0.73
N LEU A 65 -13.99 0.18 0.60
CA LEU A 65 -15.12 0.60 1.42
C LEU A 65 -15.36 2.10 1.31
N ASP A 66 -14.31 2.92 1.37
CA ASP A 66 -14.42 4.38 1.21
C ASP A 66 -15.00 4.75 -0.16
N SER A 67 -14.58 4.08 -1.24
CA SER A 67 -15.15 4.27 -2.59
C SER A 67 -16.64 3.92 -2.65
N LEU A 68 -17.04 2.80 -2.05
CA LEU A 68 -18.45 2.37 -1.96
C LEU A 68 -19.29 3.33 -1.09
N VAL A 69 -18.71 3.83 0.00
CA VAL A 69 -19.36 4.80 0.89
C VAL A 69 -19.50 6.15 0.18
N ILE A 70 -18.53 6.61 -0.60
CA ILE A 70 -18.69 7.83 -1.42
C ILE A 70 -19.79 7.64 -2.48
N GLN A 71 -19.85 6.45 -3.10
CA GLN A 71 -20.90 6.14 -4.08
C GLN A 71 -22.29 6.14 -3.46
N LYS A 72 -22.45 5.60 -2.23
CA LYS A 72 -23.70 5.58 -1.45
C LYS A 72 -23.99 6.90 -0.72
N GLY A 73 -22.95 7.65 -0.35
CA GLY A 73 -22.94 8.84 0.49
C GLY A 73 -23.37 10.12 -0.23
N ARG A 74 -23.67 10.05 -1.54
CA ARG A 74 -24.49 11.07 -2.21
C ARG A 74 -25.92 11.15 -1.63
N LEU A 75 -26.31 10.29 -0.68
CA LEU A 75 -27.60 10.35 0.03
C LEU A 75 -27.55 10.50 1.56
N SER A 76 -26.38 10.41 2.22
CA SER A 76 -26.32 10.66 3.67
C SER A 76 -24.90 10.94 4.17
N GLN A 77 -24.68 12.17 4.61
CA GLN A 77 -23.49 12.55 5.37
C GLN A 77 -23.54 11.87 6.74
N SER A 78 -22.55 11.03 7.04
CA SER A 78 -22.27 10.67 8.44
C SER A 78 -20.76 10.55 8.66
N ASN A 79 -20.27 11.41 9.55
CA ASN A 79 -18.92 11.47 10.08
C ASN A 79 -18.53 10.16 10.77
N GLN A 80 -17.88 9.24 10.07
CA GLN A 80 -17.12 8.17 10.73
C GLN A 80 -15.63 8.52 10.66
N ALA A 81 -15.13 9.04 11.77
CA ALA A 81 -13.71 9.25 11.98
C ALA A 81 -12.96 7.93 11.82
N GLN A 82 -11.95 7.95 10.96
CA GLN A 82 -10.96 6.90 10.74
C GLN A 82 -10.32 6.51 12.07
N LYS A 83 -10.86 5.47 12.74
CA LYS A 83 -10.29 4.93 13.98
C LYS A 83 -9.16 3.96 13.61
N GLY A 84 -8.00 4.13 14.24
CA GLY A 84 -6.87 3.21 14.11
C GLY A 84 -7.24 1.77 14.51
N PRO A 85 -6.38 0.79 14.19
CA PRO A 85 -6.61 -0.62 14.54
C PRO A 85 -6.83 -0.81 16.05
N SER A 86 -7.76 -1.69 16.42
CA SER A 86 -8.03 -2.03 17.82
C SER A 86 -6.87 -2.84 18.43
N THR A 87 -6.70 -2.81 19.76
CA THR A 87 -5.60 -3.52 20.45
C THR A 87 -5.58 -5.02 20.17
N ASN A 88 -6.75 -5.67 20.09
CA ASN A 88 -6.86 -7.09 19.76
C ASN A 88 -6.46 -7.38 18.30
N GLU A 89 -6.78 -6.48 17.39
CA GLU A 89 -6.35 -6.59 15.99
C GLU A 89 -4.85 -6.36 15.83
N LEU A 90 -4.28 -5.43 16.59
CA LEU A 90 -2.83 -5.22 16.65
C LEU A 90 -2.12 -6.51 17.08
N HIS A 91 -2.63 -7.21 18.09
CA HIS A 91 -2.08 -8.51 18.50
C HIS A 91 -2.14 -9.57 17.38
N ALA A 92 -3.27 -9.67 16.68
CA ALA A 92 -3.41 -10.62 15.57
C ALA A 92 -2.50 -10.29 14.39
N ILE A 93 -2.29 -9.00 14.12
CA ILE A 93 -1.33 -8.54 13.12
C ILE A 93 0.08 -8.93 13.54
N LEU A 94 0.49 -8.62 14.78
CA LEU A 94 1.85 -8.91 15.29
C LEU A 94 2.19 -10.40 15.31
N GLN A 95 1.21 -11.28 15.53
CA GLN A 95 1.43 -12.73 15.51
C GLN A 95 1.56 -13.28 14.08
N PHE A 96 1.06 -12.57 13.08
CA PHE A 96 1.14 -12.98 11.68
C PHE A 96 2.56 -12.80 11.15
N GLY A 97 3.15 -13.88 10.61
CA GLY A 97 4.48 -13.84 9.99
C GLY A 97 5.67 -13.89 10.95
N ALA A 98 5.45 -13.66 12.25
CA ALA A 98 6.52 -13.68 13.26
C ALA A 98 7.30 -15.00 13.31
N GLN A 99 6.63 -16.13 13.03
CA GLN A 99 7.26 -17.45 13.03
C GLN A 99 8.10 -17.72 11.76
N GLU A 100 7.68 -17.19 10.61
CA GLU A 100 8.42 -17.37 9.35
C GLU A 100 9.64 -16.43 9.32
N VAL A 101 9.50 -15.16 9.69
CA VAL A 101 10.62 -14.20 9.77
C VAL A 101 11.75 -14.72 10.69
N TYR A 102 11.40 -15.42 11.76
CA TYR A 102 12.40 -15.98 12.68
C TYR A 102 13.16 -17.18 12.09
N ARG A 103 12.59 -17.87 11.10
CA ARG A 103 13.22 -19.02 10.42
C ARG A 103 14.19 -18.58 9.32
N THR A 104 13.94 -17.45 8.67
CA THR A 104 14.67 -17.00 7.47
C THR A 104 15.90 -16.13 7.77
N GLN A 105 16.55 -16.27 8.94
CA GLN A 105 17.72 -15.44 9.30
C GLN A 105 18.95 -15.65 8.41
N ASP A 106 18.97 -16.68 7.56
CA ASP A 106 20.11 -17.01 6.72
C ASP A 106 19.84 -16.69 5.23
N GLU A 107 20.69 -15.82 4.69
CA GLU A 107 20.94 -15.47 3.29
C GLU A 107 20.02 -14.44 2.60
N SER A 108 20.61 -13.31 2.22
CA SER A 108 20.15 -12.56 1.03
C SER A 108 21.33 -11.89 0.31
N SER A 109 21.83 -12.56 -0.73
CA SER A 109 22.59 -11.92 -1.80
C SER A 109 21.64 -11.67 -2.98
N ILE A 110 20.95 -10.54 -2.96
CA ILE A 110 20.07 -10.15 -4.08
C ILE A 110 20.98 -9.70 -5.22
N THR A 111 20.95 -10.41 -6.35
CA THR A 111 21.72 -10.06 -7.55
C THR A 111 20.90 -9.20 -8.50
N GLU A 112 21.56 -8.48 -9.41
CA GLU A 112 20.89 -7.61 -10.39
C GLU A 112 19.92 -8.39 -11.31
N ALA A 113 20.22 -9.67 -11.59
CA ALA A 113 19.33 -10.55 -12.35
C ALA A 113 18.02 -10.88 -11.60
N ASP A 114 18.02 -10.79 -10.27
CA ASP A 114 16.84 -11.04 -9.45
C ASP A 114 15.86 -9.86 -9.49
N ILE A 115 16.31 -8.65 -9.85
CA ILE A 115 15.47 -7.46 -9.88
C ILE A 115 14.39 -7.58 -10.97
N ASP A 116 14.76 -8.02 -12.18
CA ASP A 116 13.79 -8.20 -13.27
C ASP A 116 12.75 -9.26 -12.93
N VAL A 117 13.17 -10.32 -12.25
CA VAL A 117 12.27 -11.38 -11.75
C VAL A 117 11.32 -10.83 -10.69
N ILE A 118 11.83 -10.05 -9.74
CA ILE A 118 11.03 -9.40 -8.70
C ILE A 118 10.00 -8.44 -9.32
N LEU A 119 10.40 -7.65 -10.33
CA LEU A 119 9.50 -6.74 -11.01
C LEU A 119 8.39 -7.48 -11.76
N ALA A 120 8.72 -8.55 -12.47
CA ALA A 120 7.73 -9.38 -13.16
C ALA A 120 6.72 -10.03 -12.19
N ASP A 121 7.19 -10.58 -11.08
CA ASP A 121 6.33 -11.14 -10.02
C ASP A 121 5.46 -10.05 -9.38
N ALA A 122 6.03 -8.86 -9.13
CA ALA A 122 5.29 -7.73 -8.56
C ALA A 122 4.16 -7.23 -9.47
N GLU A 123 4.38 -7.18 -10.79
CA GLU A 123 3.34 -6.84 -11.77
C GLU A 123 2.19 -7.85 -11.74
N GLN A 124 2.50 -9.15 -11.70
CA GLN A 124 1.49 -10.22 -11.61
C GLN A 124 0.68 -10.11 -10.31
N ARG A 125 1.35 -9.98 -9.15
CA ARG A 125 0.66 -9.83 -7.86
C ARG A 125 -0.23 -8.60 -7.82
N THR A 126 0.22 -7.49 -8.40
CA THR A 126 -0.57 -6.27 -8.50
C THR A 126 -1.84 -6.50 -9.31
N ALA A 127 -1.74 -7.19 -10.45
CA ALA A 127 -2.89 -7.54 -11.28
C ALA A 127 -3.88 -8.47 -10.54
N GLU A 128 -3.38 -9.46 -9.80
CA GLU A 128 -4.20 -10.37 -9.00
C GLU A 128 -4.95 -9.63 -7.88
N ILE A 129 -4.24 -8.77 -7.13
CA ILE A 129 -4.84 -7.93 -6.08
C ILE A 129 -5.92 -7.03 -6.70
N GLN A 130 -5.62 -6.37 -7.81
CA GLN A 130 -6.56 -5.48 -8.48
C GLN A 130 -7.81 -6.23 -8.98
N ALA A 131 -7.66 -7.46 -9.46
CA ALA A 131 -8.77 -8.34 -9.83
C ALA A 131 -9.64 -8.71 -8.62
N GLN A 132 -9.02 -9.03 -7.47
CA GLN A 132 -9.73 -9.32 -6.22
C GLN A 132 -10.49 -8.10 -5.67
N LEU A 133 -9.94 -6.90 -5.81
CA LEU A 133 -10.57 -5.64 -5.41
C LEU A 133 -11.71 -5.19 -6.33
N THR A 134 -11.73 -5.65 -7.57
CA THR A 134 -12.74 -5.27 -8.57
C THR A 134 -13.97 -6.18 -8.53
N ARG A 135 -13.83 -7.44 -8.07
CA ARG A 135 -14.96 -8.32 -7.72
C ARG A 135 -15.75 -7.77 -6.53
#